data_AF-A0A103XDV4-F1
#
_entry.id   AF-A0A103XDV4-F1
#
_cell.length_a   1.000
_cell.length_b   1.000
_cell.length_c   1.000
_cell.angle_alpha   90.00
_cell.angle_beta   90.00
_cell.angle_gamma   90.00
#
_symmetry.space_group_name_H-M   'P 1'
#
loop_
_entity.id
_entity.type
_entity.pdbx_description
1 polymer ?
#
loop_
_entity_poly.entity_id
_entity_poly.type
_entity_poly.pdbx_seq_one_letter_code
_entity_poly.pdbx_strand_id
1 'polypeptide(L)'
;MAMTIVEETGGQYHVLLIIADGQVGSVEGQLSSSQERNTINAIVRASKYPLSIILVGVGDGPWDKMMEFDDNIPSRAFDNFQFVNFTEIMSKNVDPLKKQTEFALTALMEIPSQYKATIELNLLGYVQIFC
;
A
#
# COMPACT_ATOMS: atom_id res chain seq x y z
N MET A 1 5.23 8.56 -11.65
CA MET A 1 4.48 7.68 -10.72
C MET A 1 5.47 7.11 -9.70
N ALA A 2 5.04 6.56 -8.55
CA ALA A 2 5.98 6.05 -7.54
C ALA A 2 7.00 5.05 -8.11
N MET A 3 6.58 4.15 -9.01
CA MET A 3 7.47 3.25 -9.74
C MET A 3 8.55 4.00 -10.55
N THR A 4 8.18 5.10 -11.23
CA THR A 4 9.12 5.95 -11.97
C THR A 4 10.18 6.58 -11.05
N ILE A 5 9.79 7.00 -9.85
CA ILE A 5 10.74 7.56 -8.86
C ILE A 5 11.73 6.48 -8.43
N VAL A 6 11.26 5.24 -8.22
CA VAL A 6 12.14 4.11 -7.91
C VAL A 6 13.15 3.86 -9.04
N GLU A 7 12.72 3.92 -10.31
CA GLU A 7 13.62 3.80 -11.47
C GLU A 7 14.64 4.96 -11.53
N GLU A 8 14.18 6.20 -11.40
CA GLU A 8 15.01 7.42 -11.46
C GLU A 8 16.04 7.49 -10.33
N THR A 9 15.75 6.88 -9.18
CA THR A 9 16.66 6.80 -8.03
C THR A 9 17.62 5.61 -8.09
N GLY A 10 17.60 4.83 -9.17
CA GLY A 10 18.50 3.68 -9.36
C GLY A 10 18.06 2.43 -8.61
N GLY A 11 16.75 2.24 -8.40
CA GLY A 11 16.21 1.09 -7.67
C GLY A 11 16.36 1.21 -6.15
N GLN A 12 16.38 2.43 -5.60
CA GLN A 12 16.36 2.61 -4.15
C GLN A 12 15.00 2.20 -3.56
N TYR A 13 15.01 1.69 -2.33
CA TYR A 13 13.79 1.31 -1.63
C TYR A 13 12.95 2.54 -1.27
N HIS A 14 11.66 2.50 -1.60
CA HIS A 14 10.72 3.57 -1.30
C HIS A 14 9.48 3.03 -0.58
N VAL A 15 8.88 3.89 0.24
CA VAL A 15 7.55 3.66 0.84
C VAL A 15 6.61 4.75 0.32
N LEU A 16 5.58 4.34 -0.41
CA LEU A 16 4.51 5.22 -0.87
C LEU A 16 3.40 5.25 0.19
N LEU A 17 3.20 6.41 0.82
CA LEU A 17 2.09 6.65 1.73
C LEU A 17 0.95 7.34 0.96
N ILE A 18 -0.20 6.67 0.84
CA ILE A 18 -1.41 7.22 0.22
C ILE A 18 -2.41 7.51 1.34
N ILE A 19 -2.89 8.75 1.43
CA ILE A 19 -3.96 9.12 2.36
C ILE A 19 -5.23 9.33 1.53
N ALA A 20 -6.27 8.55 1.81
CA ALA A 20 -7.52 8.55 1.03
C ALA A 20 -8.73 8.31 1.93
N ASP A 21 -9.91 8.68 1.45
CA ASP A 21 -11.19 8.55 2.16
C ASP A 21 -12.02 7.31 1.75
N GLY A 22 -11.39 6.37 1.04
CA GLY A 22 -11.98 5.07 0.70
C GLY A 22 -12.82 5.06 -0.57
N GLN A 23 -13.03 6.22 -1.20
CA GLN A 23 -13.78 6.31 -2.45
C GLN A 23 -12.90 6.02 -3.67
N VAL A 24 -12.42 4.79 -3.79
CA VAL A 24 -12.15 4.28 -5.14
C VAL A 24 -13.52 4.01 -5.75
N GLY A 25 -13.98 4.87 -6.65
CA GLY A 25 -15.09 4.63 -7.59
C GLY A 25 -16.51 4.46 -7.03
N SER A 26 -16.96 5.23 -6.04
CA SER A 26 -18.38 5.28 -5.68
C SER A 26 -19.04 6.59 -6.12
N VAL A 27 -19.55 6.60 -7.34
CA VAL A 27 -20.89 7.15 -7.56
C VAL A 27 -21.80 5.92 -7.66
N GLU A 28 -22.63 5.70 -6.64
CA GLU A 28 -23.74 4.72 -6.67
C GLU A 28 -23.39 3.21 -6.54
N GLY A 29 -22.45 2.83 -5.68
CA GLY A 29 -22.37 1.44 -5.17
C GLY A 29 -21.96 0.37 -6.21
N GLN A 30 -21.64 0.78 -7.43
CA GLN A 30 -20.87 0.00 -8.38
C GLN A 30 -19.58 0.77 -8.62
N LEU A 31 -18.51 0.32 -7.95
CA LEU A 31 -17.18 0.40 -8.53
C LEU A 31 -17.32 0.01 -9.99
N SER A 32 -17.05 0.93 -10.93
CA SER A 32 -16.86 0.47 -12.30
C SER A 32 -15.66 -0.46 -12.18
N SER A 33 -15.87 -1.75 -12.45
CA SER A 33 -14.88 -2.83 -12.30
C SER A 33 -13.52 -2.49 -12.92
N SER A 34 -13.48 -1.50 -13.81
CA SER A 34 -12.29 -0.90 -14.40
C SER A 34 -11.34 -0.21 -13.40
N GLN A 35 -11.82 0.61 -12.46
CA GLN A 35 -10.95 1.38 -11.55
C GLN A 35 -10.34 0.48 -10.48
N GLU A 36 -11.15 -0.44 -9.94
CA GLU A 36 -10.70 -1.49 -9.02
C GLU A 36 -9.60 -2.33 -9.67
N ARG A 37 -9.86 -2.82 -10.89
CA ARG A 37 -8.91 -3.64 -11.63
C ARG A 37 -7.65 -2.89 -12.03
N ASN A 38 -7.75 -1.61 -12.36
CA ASN A 38 -6.58 -0.77 -12.62
C ASN A 38 -5.72 -0.57 -11.36
N THR A 39 -6.35 -0.42 -10.20
CA THR A 39 -5.66 -0.32 -8.91
C THR A 39 -4.94 -1.62 -8.57
N ILE A 40 -5.62 -2.76 -8.70
CA ILE A 40 -5.02 -4.09 -8.50
C ILE A 40 -3.84 -4.29 -9.47
N ASN A 41 -4.01 -3.99 -10.76
CA ASN A 41 -2.95 -4.10 -11.75
C ASN A 41 -1.76 -3.19 -11.43
N ALA A 42 -2.00 -2.00 -10.89
CA ALA A 42 -0.94 -1.09 -10.48
C ALA A 42 -0.17 -1.63 -9.27
N ILE A 43 -0.84 -2.21 -8.29
CA ILE A 43 -0.20 -2.85 -7.12
C ILE A 43 0.63 -4.06 -7.55
N VAL A 44 0.07 -4.94 -8.40
CA VAL A 44 0.79 -6.09 -8.97
C VAL A 44 2.01 -5.64 -9.74
N ARG A 45 1.90 -4.58 -10.56
CA ARG A 45 3.04 -4.01 -11.28
C ARG A 45 4.08 -3.44 -10.32
N ALA A 46 3.65 -2.73 -9.28
CA ALA A 46 4.52 -2.15 -8.26
C ALA A 46 5.32 -3.21 -7.48
N SER A 47 4.78 -4.43 -7.32
CA SER A 47 5.50 -5.53 -6.67
C SER A 47 6.77 -5.99 -7.40
N LYS A 48 7.02 -5.50 -8.62
CA LYS A 48 8.25 -5.74 -9.38
C LYS A 48 9.34 -4.68 -9.11
N TYR A 49 9.09 -3.75 -8.19
CA TYR A 49 10.00 -2.68 -7.80
C TYR A 49 10.28 -2.79 -6.30
N PRO A 50 11.41 -2.24 -5.80
CA PRO A 50 11.64 -2.09 -4.37
C PRO A 50 10.75 -0.98 -3.78
N LEU A 51 9.43 -1.21 -3.79
CA LEU A 51 8.39 -0.26 -3.41
C LEU A 51 7.35 -0.93 -2.52
N SER A 52 7.19 -0.39 -1.32
CA SER A 52 6.09 -0.69 -0.41
C SER A 52 5.02 0.39 -0.49
N ILE A 53 3.75 0.00 -0.37
CA ILE A 53 2.60 0.91 -0.44
C ILE A 53 1.85 0.81 0.88
N ILE A 54 1.60 1.95 1.54
CA ILE A 54 0.76 2.04 2.71
C ILE A 54 -0.44 2.92 2.36
N LEU A 55 -1.65 2.37 2.43
CA LEU A 55 -2.89 3.10 2.28
C LEU A 55 -3.48 3.45 3.65
N VAL A 56 -3.48 4.74 3.97
CA VAL A 56 -4.08 5.28 5.19
C VAL A 56 -5.49 5.77 4.89
N GLY A 57 -6.47 5.02 5.39
CA GLY A 57 -7.89 5.35 5.27
C GLY A 57 -8.34 6.37 6.32
N VAL A 58 -8.88 7.50 5.89
CA VAL A 58 -9.48 8.54 6.75
C VAL A 58 -10.98 8.70 6.46
N GLY A 59 -11.77 9.11 7.45
CA GLY A 59 -13.23 9.17 7.32
C GLY A 59 -13.93 7.82 7.54
N ASP A 60 -15.15 7.71 7.02
CA ASP A 60 -16.13 6.69 7.41
C ASP A 60 -16.06 5.39 6.58
N GLY A 61 -15.31 5.38 5.49
CA GLY A 61 -15.24 4.23 4.57
C GLY A 61 -16.44 4.15 3.62
N PRO A 62 -16.83 2.95 3.15
CA PRO A 62 -16.45 1.61 3.63
C PRO A 62 -15.03 1.17 3.23
N TRP A 63 -14.42 0.29 4.03
CA TRP A 63 -13.03 -0.17 3.86
C TRP A 63 -12.90 -1.64 3.43
N ASP A 64 -14.01 -2.35 3.23
CA ASP A 64 -14.03 -3.79 2.95
C ASP A 64 -13.12 -4.20 1.79
N LYS A 65 -13.11 -3.39 0.72
CA LYS A 65 -12.26 -3.62 -0.45
C LYS A 65 -10.78 -3.40 -0.18
N MET A 66 -10.44 -2.44 0.66
CA MET A 66 -9.04 -2.19 1.02
C MET A 66 -8.50 -3.27 1.96
N MET A 67 -9.36 -3.82 2.81
CA MET A 67 -9.03 -5.00 3.63
C MET A 67 -8.90 -6.26 2.76
N GLU A 68 -9.72 -6.43 1.72
CA GLU A 68 -9.57 -7.55 0.77
C GLU A 68 -8.21 -7.51 0.05
N PHE A 69 -7.71 -6.30 -0.26
CA PHE A 69 -6.43 -6.09 -0.96
C PHE A 69 -5.18 -6.31 -0.11
N ASP A 70 -5.28 -6.24 1.21
CA ASP A 70 -4.17 -6.50 2.12
C ASP A 70 -3.64 -7.93 1.92
N ASP A 71 -4.54 -8.92 1.97
CA ASP A 71 -4.17 -10.34 1.98
C ASP A 71 -4.35 -11.06 0.63
N ASN A 72 -5.24 -10.59 -0.25
CA ASN A 72 -5.75 -11.42 -1.36
C ASN A 72 -5.46 -10.88 -2.77
N ILE A 73 -4.39 -10.10 -2.99
CA ILE A 73 -4.00 -9.71 -4.35
C ILE A 73 -3.27 -10.88 -5.05
N PRO A 74 -3.86 -11.50 -6.09
CA PRO A 74 -3.20 -12.58 -6.80
C PRO A 74 -2.05 -12.04 -7.67
N SER A 75 -1.02 -12.86 -7.87
CA SER A 75 0.08 -12.62 -8.82
C SER A 75 1.08 -11.51 -8.48
N ARG A 76 1.06 -10.95 -7.25
CA ARG A 76 2.14 -10.08 -6.77
C ARG A 76 3.41 -10.88 -6.45
N ALA A 77 4.58 -10.30 -6.69
CA ALA A 77 5.86 -10.99 -6.46
C ALA A 77 6.18 -11.16 -4.97
N PHE A 78 5.75 -10.20 -4.15
CA PHE A 78 5.75 -10.24 -2.70
C PHE A 78 4.58 -9.38 -2.18
N ASP A 79 4.28 -9.50 -0.90
CA ASP A 79 3.33 -8.61 -0.25
C ASP A 79 3.89 -7.19 -0.18
N ASN A 80 3.30 -6.23 -0.88
CA ASN A 80 3.83 -4.88 -0.99
C ASN A 80 2.79 -3.80 -0.67
N PHE A 81 1.67 -4.18 -0.06
CA PHE A 81 0.54 -3.28 0.19
C PHE A 81 0.02 -3.50 1.61
N GLN A 82 -0.05 -2.43 2.38
CA GLN A 82 -0.62 -2.40 3.73
C GLN A 82 -1.78 -1.41 3.80
N PHE A 83 -2.94 -1.83 4.30
CA PHE A 83 -4.05 -0.92 4.64
C PHE A 83 -4.04 -0.54 6.13
N VAL A 84 -4.32 0.73 6.46
CA VAL A 84 -4.42 1.24 7.83
C VAL A 84 -5.68 2.09 7.98
N ASN A 85 -6.62 1.64 8.83
CA ASN A 85 -7.80 2.43 9.18
C ASN A 85 -7.45 3.48 10.25
N PHE A 86 -7.05 4.68 9.80
CA PHE A 86 -6.64 5.76 10.68
C PHE A 86 -7.78 6.26 11.57
N THR A 87 -8.99 6.40 11.00
CA THR A 87 -10.16 6.86 11.75
C THR A 87 -10.47 5.93 12.91
N GLU A 88 -10.44 4.62 12.68
CA GLU A 88 -10.67 3.63 13.72
C GLU A 88 -9.65 3.74 14.86
N ILE A 89 -8.34 3.76 14.54
CA ILE A 89 -7.28 3.91 15.54
C ILE A 89 -7.45 5.21 16.34
N MET A 90 -7.71 6.32 15.65
CA MET A 90 -7.83 7.63 16.29
C MET A 90 -9.12 7.80 17.11
N SER A 91 -10.17 7.03 16.80
CA SER A 91 -11.44 7.03 17.53
C SER A 91 -11.39 6.33 18.89
N LYS A 92 -10.37 5.49 19.15
CA LYS A 92 -10.25 4.73 20.41
C LYS A 92 -10.20 5.65 21.63
N ASN A 93 -10.85 5.28 22.73
CA ASN A 93 -10.83 6.05 23.97
C ASN A 93 -9.59 5.71 24.83
N VAL A 94 -8.40 6.03 24.30
CA VAL A 94 -7.11 5.80 24.95
C VAL A 94 -6.23 7.06 24.84
N ASP A 95 -5.12 7.05 25.58
CA ASP A 95 -4.13 8.14 25.55
C ASP A 95 -3.66 8.47 24.10
N PRO A 96 -3.54 9.76 23.72
CA PRO A 96 -3.13 10.16 22.37
C PRO A 96 -1.80 9.56 21.90
N LEU A 97 -0.81 9.42 22.79
CA LEU A 97 0.48 8.85 22.44
C LEU A 97 0.34 7.35 22.11
N LYS A 98 -0.56 6.65 22.81
CA LYS A 98 -0.87 5.25 22.49
C LYS A 98 -1.51 5.11 21.11
N LYS A 99 -2.42 6.02 20.71
CA LYS A 99 -3.00 6.03 19.36
C LYS A 99 -1.95 6.26 18.27
N GLN A 100 -1.04 7.20 18.51
CA GLN A 100 0.07 7.47 17.57
C GLN A 100 1.02 6.28 17.45
N THR A 101 1.33 5.64 18.58
CA THR A 101 2.18 4.43 18.61
C THR A 101 1.50 3.28 17.87
N GLU A 102 0.20 3.10 18.10
CA GLU A 102 -0.59 2.08 17.42
C GLU A 102 -0.63 2.33 15.91
N PHE A 103 -0.92 3.57 15.48
CA PHE A 103 -0.88 3.93 14.07
C PHE A 103 0.49 3.68 13.43
N ALA A 104 1.57 4.11 14.08
CA ALA A 104 2.92 3.90 13.57
C ALA A 104 3.28 2.40 13.47
N LEU A 105 2.88 1.61 14.46
CA LEU A 105 3.09 0.17 14.44
C LEU A 105 2.30 -0.49 13.30
N THR A 106 1.00 -0.21 13.18
CA THR A 106 0.15 -0.78 12.13
C THR A 106 0.62 -0.36 10.74
N ALA A 107 1.07 0.88 10.56
CA ALA A 107 1.59 1.35 9.27
C ALA A 107 2.93 0.72 8.88
N LEU A 108 3.79 0.41 9.86
CA LEU A 108 5.17 0.01 9.58
C LEU A 108 5.48 -1.47 9.86
N MET A 109 4.54 -2.23 10.41
CA MET A 109 4.79 -3.62 10.84
C MET A 109 5.24 -4.54 9.70
N GLU A 110 4.80 -4.27 8.47
CA GLU A 110 5.20 -5.06 7.30
C GLU A 110 6.49 -4.56 6.64
N ILE A 111 6.86 -3.29 6.82
CA ILE A 111 7.99 -2.69 6.12
C ILE A 111 9.30 -3.51 6.27
N PRO A 112 9.66 -4.06 7.44
CA PRO A 112 10.85 -4.90 7.57
C PRO A 112 10.83 -6.17 6.70
N SER A 113 9.70 -6.89 6.63
CA SER A 113 9.57 -8.11 5.81
C SER A 113 9.51 -7.76 4.32
N GLN A 114 8.78 -6.70 3.97
CA GLN A 114 8.69 -6.19 2.60
C GLN A 114 10.05 -5.77 2.07
N TYR A 115 10.83 -4.98 2.84
CA TYR A 115 12.20 -4.61 2.49
C TYR A 115 13.08 -5.85 2.25
N LYS A 116 13.00 -6.85 3.13
CA LYS A 116 13.76 -8.10 2.99
C LYS A 116 13.37 -8.86 1.72
N ALA A 117 12.10 -8.91 1.38
CA ALA A 117 11.63 -9.53 0.14
C ALA A 117 12.22 -8.84 -1.11
N THR A 118 12.36 -7.50 -1.10
CA THR A 118 12.98 -6.80 -2.24
C THR A 118 14.46 -7.17 -2.45
N ILE A 119 15.16 -7.54 -1.39
CA ILE A 119 16.53 -8.06 -1.46
C ILE A 119 16.52 -9.49 -1.99
N GLU A 120 15.68 -10.37 -1.43
CA GLU A 120 15.59 -11.78 -1.80
C GLU A 120 15.15 -11.97 -3.27
N LEU A 121 14.31 -11.08 -3.77
CA LEU A 121 13.86 -11.04 -5.16
C LEU A 121 14.82 -10.29 -6.11
N ASN A 122 15.96 -9.79 -5.62
CA ASN A 122 16.93 -9.00 -6.39
C ASN A 122 16.32 -7.77 -7.08
N LEU A 123 15.41 -7.07 -6.39
CA LEU A 123 14.80 -5.82 -6.88
C LEU A 123 15.57 -4.58 -6.42
N LEU A 124 16.21 -4.65 -5.25
CA LEU A 124 16.92 -3.53 -4.65
C LEU A 124 18.22 -3.19 -5.42
N GLY A 125 18.36 -1.93 -5.84
CA GLY A 125 19.54 -1.44 -6.56
C GLY A 125 19.61 -1.85 -8.04
N TYR A 126 18.56 -2.51 -8.56
CA TYR A 126 18.46 -2.90 -9.95
C TYR A 126 17.46 -2.02 -10.69
N VAL A 127 17.91 -1.34 -11.75
CA VAL A 127 17.00 -0.72 -12.71
C VAL A 127 16.66 -1.78 -13.75
N GLN A 128 15.44 -2.33 -13.73
CA GLN A 128 14.94 -3.10 -14.86
C GLN A 128 14.83 -2.14 -16.05
N ILE A 129 15.85 -2.13 -16.90
CA ILE A 129 15.77 -1.52 -18.23
C ILE A 129 14.79 -2.40 -19.01
N PHE A 130 13.51 -2.05 -18.97
CA PHE A 130 12.54 -2.60 -19.92
C PHE A 130 12.92 -2.04 -21.30
N CYS A 131 13.69 -2.81 -22.05
CA CYS A 131 13.96 -2.57 -23.47
C CYS A 131 12.82 -3.15 -24.33
#